data_AF-A0AA41HL15-F1
#
_entry.id   AF-A0AA41HL15-F1
#
_cell.length_a   1.000
_cell.length_b   1.000
_cell.length_c   1.000
_cell.angle_alpha   90.00
_cell.angle_beta   90.00
_cell.angle_gamma   90.00
#
_symmetry.space_group_name_H-M   'P 1'
#
loop_
_entity.id
_entity.type
_entity.pdbx_description
1 polymer ?
#
loop_
_entity_poly.entity_id
_entity_poly.type
_entity_poly.pdbx_seq_one_letter_code
_entity_poly.pdbx_strand_id
1 'polypeptide(L)'
;HDILRSAAHWQGLAQPVQVVYRHAPLPIIELTLDAASDALPQVQAQTDPRHLRLDLQQAPLMAAYVAADPQSATCYLALLFHHLMSDHMTLEYIVAEIQLLLSGQSERQAKPLPYRNFIAQTLAIPAAAHEAYFREQLGDIDEPTVPFGLL
;
A
#
# COMPACT_ATOMS: atom_id res chain seq x y z
N HIS A 1 -6.15 -4.99 10.53
CA HIS A 1 -4.81 -4.42 10.26
C HIS A 1 -4.75 -2.95 10.67
N ASP A 2 -3.75 -2.53 11.45
CA ASP A 2 -3.59 -1.11 11.87
C ASP A 2 -3.00 -0.23 10.76
N ILE A 3 -2.14 -0.81 9.92
CA ILE A 3 -1.53 -0.12 8.78
C ILE A 3 -2.58 0.42 7.77
N LEU A 4 -3.69 -0.30 7.57
CA LEU A 4 -4.79 0.10 6.67
C LEU A 4 -5.57 1.34 7.13
N ARG A 5 -5.39 1.77 8.38
CA ARG A 5 -6.05 2.94 8.98
C ARG A 5 -5.05 4.01 9.42
N SER A 6 -3.89 4.03 8.78
CA SER A 6 -2.78 4.92 9.12
C SER A 6 -2.62 6.05 8.11
N ALA A 7 -2.08 7.19 8.57
CA ALA A 7 -1.61 8.30 7.75
C ALA A 7 -0.26 8.81 8.28
N ALA A 8 0.46 9.58 7.47
CA ALA A 8 1.72 10.22 7.83
C ALA A 8 1.50 11.72 8.10
N HIS A 9 2.01 12.22 9.22
CA HIS A 9 1.92 13.63 9.62
C HIS A 9 3.33 14.18 9.82
N TRP A 10 3.61 15.37 9.28
CA TRP A 10 4.92 16.02 9.41
C TRP A 10 4.83 17.55 9.57
N GLN A 11 3.69 18.15 9.22
CA GLN A 11 3.51 19.60 9.32
C GLN A 11 3.44 20.04 10.79
N GLY A 12 4.33 20.94 11.18
CA GLY A 12 4.39 21.47 12.56
C GLY A 12 4.88 20.47 13.62
N LEU A 13 5.47 19.35 13.22
CA LEU A 13 6.01 18.33 14.12
C LEU A 13 7.55 18.30 14.06
N ALA A 14 8.19 17.96 15.18
CA ALA A 14 9.64 17.85 15.27
C ALA A 14 10.22 16.72 14.39
N GLN A 15 9.40 15.71 14.08
CA GLN A 15 9.73 14.60 13.19
C GLN A 15 8.43 14.07 12.54
N PRO A 16 8.51 13.45 11.36
CA PRO A 16 7.39 12.74 10.77
C PRO A 16 6.88 11.63 11.70
N VAL A 17 5.57 11.47 11.81
CA VAL A 17 4.94 10.42 12.60
C VAL A 17 3.87 9.69 11.79
N GLN A 18 3.70 8.40 12.06
CA GLN A 18 2.59 7.62 11.54
C GLN A 18 1.46 7.59 12.58
N VAL A 19 0.28 8.09 12.21
CA VAL A 19 -0.89 8.16 13.08
C VAL A 19 -1.87 7.06 12.70
N VAL A 20 -2.23 6.22 13.67
CA VAL A 20 -3.18 5.13 13.48
C VAL A 20 -4.57 5.56 13.98
N TYR A 21 -5.52 5.73 13.06
CA TYR A 21 -6.87 6.23 13.35
C TYR A 21 -7.75 5.13 13.92
N ARG A 22 -8.63 5.44 14.90
CA ARG A 22 -9.60 4.46 15.43
C ARG A 22 -10.54 3.94 14.34
N HIS A 23 -10.94 4.81 13.44
CA HIS A 23 -11.78 4.50 12.29
C HIS A 23 -11.28 5.31 11.09
N ALA A 24 -11.14 4.65 9.94
CA ALA A 24 -10.72 5.24 8.69
C ALA A 24 -11.52 4.50 7.58
N PRO A 25 -12.70 5.01 7.19
CA PRO A 25 -13.53 4.35 6.21
C PRO A 25 -12.83 4.37 4.85
N LEU A 26 -12.85 3.24 4.14
CA LEU A 26 -12.34 3.15 2.78
C LEU A 26 -13.21 4.01 1.85
N PRO A 27 -12.65 5.02 1.16
CA PRO A 27 -13.37 5.73 0.12
C PRO A 27 -13.71 4.76 -1.01
N ILE A 28 -14.99 4.75 -1.40
CA ILE A 28 -15.50 4.00 -2.56
C ILE A 28 -16.00 5.03 -3.56
N ILE A 29 -15.40 5.06 -4.74
CA ILE A 29 -15.71 5.99 -5.81
C ILE A 29 -16.31 5.20 -6.96
N GLU A 30 -17.54 5.55 -7.35
CA GLU A 30 -18.20 4.95 -8.51
C GLU A 30 -17.76 5.68 -9.79
N LEU A 31 -17.23 4.92 -10.74
CA LEU A 31 -16.85 5.43 -12.06
C LEU A 31 -18.01 5.27 -13.04
N THR A 32 -18.23 6.30 -13.84
CA THR A 32 -19.15 6.22 -14.98
C THR A 32 -18.35 5.82 -16.21
N LEU A 33 -18.78 4.74 -16.87
CA LEU A 33 -18.18 4.25 -18.11
C LEU A 33 -19.08 4.59 -19.30
N ASP A 34 -18.46 4.93 -20.43
CA ASP A 34 -19.15 5.08 -21.70
C ASP A 34 -19.50 3.70 -22.27
N ALA A 35 -20.78 3.49 -22.56
CA ALA A 35 -21.30 2.27 -23.14
C ALA A 35 -20.88 2.06 -24.61
N ALA A 36 -20.33 3.07 -25.29
CA ALA A 36 -19.86 2.95 -26.67
C ALA A 36 -18.43 2.38 -26.80
N SER A 37 -17.70 2.22 -25.69
CA SER A 37 -16.29 1.81 -25.67
C SER A 37 -16.03 0.69 -24.66
N ASP A 38 -14.91 -0.03 -24.82
CA ASP A 38 -14.52 -1.10 -23.91
C ASP A 38 -14.35 -0.60 -22.46
N ALA A 39 -14.85 -1.37 -21.49
CA ALA A 39 -14.89 -0.94 -20.08
C ALA A 39 -13.50 -0.91 -19.42
N LEU A 40 -12.67 -1.95 -19.60
CA LEU A 40 -11.39 -2.08 -18.90
C LEU A 40 -10.39 -0.94 -19.20
N PRO A 41 -10.17 -0.53 -20.47
CA PRO A 41 -9.28 0.61 -20.75
C PRO A 41 -9.77 1.92 -20.12
N GLN A 42 -11.09 2.13 -20.05
CA GLN A 42 -11.67 3.29 -19.39
C GLN A 42 -11.41 3.28 -17.89
N VAL A 43 -11.60 2.14 -17.23
CA VAL A 43 -11.27 1.98 -15.81
C VAL A 43 -9.79 2.27 -15.59
N GLN A 44 -8.89 1.66 -16.37
CA GLN A 44 -7.45 1.88 -16.26
C GLN A 44 -7.05 3.35 -16.44
N ALA A 45 -7.65 4.05 -17.40
CA ALA A 45 -7.37 5.47 -17.65
C ALA A 45 -7.87 6.36 -16.50
N GLN A 46 -9.08 6.09 -15.98
CA GLN A 46 -9.67 6.83 -14.86
C GLN A 46 -8.98 6.54 -13.52
N THR A 47 -8.29 5.40 -13.40
CA THR A 47 -7.57 4.99 -12.19
C THR A 47 -6.06 4.99 -12.33
N ASP A 48 -5.51 5.75 -13.28
CA ASP A 48 -4.08 5.79 -13.52
C ASP A 48 -3.32 6.39 -12.32
N PRO A 49 -2.45 5.63 -11.63
CA PRO A 49 -1.70 6.13 -10.47
C PRO A 49 -0.72 7.25 -10.83
N ARG A 50 -0.41 7.47 -12.12
CA ARG A 50 0.40 8.61 -12.57
C ARG A 50 -0.35 9.93 -12.43
N HIS A 51 -1.69 9.91 -12.45
CA HIS A 51 -2.54 11.09 -12.35
C HIS A 51 -3.29 11.17 -11.02
N LEU A 52 -3.62 10.03 -10.41
CA LEU A 52 -4.25 10.00 -9.09
C LEU A 52 -3.23 10.20 -7.97
N ARG A 53 -3.63 10.92 -6.94
CA ARG A 53 -2.81 11.17 -5.74
C ARG A 53 -3.64 10.89 -4.49
N LEU A 54 -2.97 10.31 -3.50
CA LEU A 54 -3.50 10.17 -2.15
C LEU A 54 -2.79 11.21 -1.28
N ASP A 55 -3.55 11.96 -0.49
CA ASP A 55 -2.97 12.84 0.52
C ASP A 55 -2.43 11.98 1.66
N LEU A 56 -1.11 12.02 1.87
CA LEU A 56 -0.44 11.22 2.90
C LEU A 56 -0.89 11.54 4.32
N GLN A 57 -1.51 12.70 4.54
CA GLN A 57 -2.00 13.14 5.84
C GLN A 57 -3.43 12.65 6.14
N GLN A 58 -4.09 11.99 5.19
CA GLN A 58 -5.47 11.53 5.32
C GLN A 58 -5.55 10.00 5.29
N ALA A 59 -6.02 9.41 6.39
CA ALA A 59 -6.27 7.97 6.44
C ALA A 59 -7.64 7.63 5.84
N PRO A 60 -7.79 6.49 5.14
CA PRO A 60 -6.73 5.55 4.81
C PRO A 60 -5.92 6.00 3.59
N LEU A 61 -4.65 5.58 3.47
CA LEU A 61 -3.84 5.78 2.25
C LEU A 61 -4.23 4.80 1.13
N MET A 62 -5.53 4.58 0.96
CA MET A 62 -6.13 3.63 0.03
C MET A 62 -7.51 4.14 -0.41
N ALA A 63 -7.89 3.88 -1.64
CA ALA A 63 -9.21 4.15 -2.19
C ALA A 63 -9.63 3.01 -3.13
N ALA A 64 -10.93 2.71 -3.15
CA ALA A 64 -11.54 1.76 -4.07
C ALA A 64 -12.32 2.52 -5.14
N TYR A 65 -12.08 2.17 -6.40
CA TYR A 65 -12.85 2.64 -7.54
C TYR A 65 -13.63 1.45 -8.09
N VAL A 66 -14.95 1.61 -8.23
CA VAL A 66 -15.83 0.56 -8.74
C VAL A 66 -16.51 1.03 -10.02
N ALA A 67 -16.65 0.13 -10.98
CA ALA A 67 -17.29 0.44 -12.24
C ALA A 67 -18.10 -0.76 -12.72
N ALA A 68 -19.39 -0.56 -12.98
CA ALA A 68 -20.20 -1.54 -13.66
C ALA A 68 -20.00 -1.41 -15.17
N ASP A 69 -19.81 -2.54 -15.86
CA ASP A 69 -19.79 -2.57 -17.32
C ASP A 69 -21.20 -2.28 -17.87
N PRO A 70 -21.41 -1.23 -18.68
CA PRO A 70 -22.73 -0.96 -19.26
C PRO A 70 -23.23 -2.05 -20.21
N GLN A 71 -22.33 -2.87 -20.75
CA GLN A 71 -22.64 -3.87 -21.78
C GLN A 71 -22.78 -5.30 -21.20
N SER A 72 -22.43 -5.53 -19.93
CA SER A 72 -22.45 -6.86 -19.33
C SER A 72 -22.80 -6.82 -17.84
N ALA A 73 -22.88 -7.99 -17.20
CA ALA A 73 -23.03 -8.09 -15.74
C ALA A 73 -21.70 -7.94 -14.98
N THR A 74 -20.61 -7.57 -15.67
CA THR A 74 -19.27 -7.48 -15.09
C THR A 74 -19.13 -6.22 -14.25
N CYS A 75 -18.46 -6.35 -13.10
CA CYS A 75 -18.06 -5.22 -12.27
C CYS A 75 -16.54 -5.22 -12.11
N TYR A 76 -15.94 -4.04 -12.24
CA TYR A 76 -14.52 -3.82 -12.05
C TYR A 76 -14.27 -3.17 -10.70
N LEU A 77 -13.21 -3.61 -10.03
CA LEU A 77 -12.65 -3.00 -8.83
C LEU A 77 -11.20 -2.61 -9.13
N ALA A 78 -10.89 -1.33 -9.01
CA ALA A 78 -9.53 -0.82 -9.01
C ALA A 78 -9.18 -0.33 -7.60
N LEU A 79 -8.13 -0.91 -7.01
CA LEU A 79 -7.62 -0.53 -5.69
C LEU A 79 -6.39 0.35 -5.86
N LEU A 80 -6.53 1.61 -5.45
CA LEU A 80 -5.40 2.54 -5.34
C LEU A 80 -4.91 2.51 -3.89
N PHE A 81 -3.62 2.27 -3.67
CA PHE A 81 -3.00 2.30 -2.34
C PHE A 81 -1.61 2.93 -2.42
N HIS A 82 -1.16 3.54 -1.33
CA HIS A 82 0.16 4.12 -1.25
C HIS A 82 1.18 3.10 -0.70
N HIS A 83 2.35 2.96 -1.34
CA HIS A 83 3.38 2.00 -0.91
C HIS A 83 3.91 2.23 0.52
N LEU A 84 3.71 3.41 1.10
CA LEU A 84 4.01 3.68 2.51
C LEU A 84 3.24 2.75 3.47
N MET A 85 2.10 2.20 3.05
CA MET A 85 1.30 1.26 3.88
C MET A 85 1.49 -0.21 3.50
N SER A 86 2.05 -0.52 2.34
CA SER A 86 2.00 -1.86 1.76
C SER A 86 3.10 -2.10 0.75
N ASP A 87 3.63 -3.31 0.75
CA ASP A 87 4.43 -3.88 -0.34
C ASP A 87 3.61 -4.91 -1.14
N HIS A 88 4.27 -5.59 -2.07
CA HIS A 88 3.65 -6.63 -2.89
C HIS A 88 3.11 -7.81 -2.05
N MET A 89 3.87 -8.26 -1.04
CA MET A 89 3.46 -9.35 -0.15
C MET A 89 2.21 -8.98 0.66
N THR A 90 2.19 -7.76 1.19
CA THR A 90 1.07 -7.22 1.96
C THR A 90 -0.20 -7.17 1.11
N LEU A 91 -0.11 -6.81 -0.16
CA LEU A 91 -1.26 -6.81 -1.07
C LEU A 91 -1.82 -8.23 -1.27
N GLU A 92 -0.97 -9.24 -1.46
CA GLU A 92 -1.41 -10.63 -1.60
C GLU A 92 -2.16 -11.10 -0.35
N TYR A 93 -1.67 -10.77 0.84
CA TYR A 93 -2.34 -11.09 2.09
C TYR A 93 -3.71 -10.41 2.21
N ILE A 94 -3.82 -9.13 1.83
CA ILE A 94 -5.09 -8.39 1.85
C ILE A 94 -6.11 -9.07 0.92
N VAL A 95 -5.70 -9.43 -0.30
CA VAL A 95 -6.60 -10.08 -1.27
C VAL A 95 -7.04 -11.46 -0.79
N ALA A 96 -6.11 -12.27 -0.25
CA ALA A 96 -6.42 -13.59 0.28
C ALA A 96 -7.40 -13.50 1.48
N GLU A 97 -7.21 -12.52 2.37
CA GLU A 97 -8.11 -12.27 3.49
C GLU A 97 -9.51 -11.85 3.03
N ILE A 98 -9.60 -10.94 2.05
CA ILE A 98 -10.89 -10.54 1.45
C ILE A 98 -11.61 -11.77 0.90
N GLN A 99 -10.93 -12.68 0.20
CA GLN A 99 -11.53 -13.92 -0.31
C GLN A 99 -12.02 -14.86 0.80
N LEU A 100 -11.26 -14.99 1.91
CA LEU A 100 -11.68 -15.76 3.07
C LEU A 100 -12.92 -15.16 3.74
N LEU A 101 -12.96 -13.84 3.89
CA LEU A 101 -14.10 -13.12 4.44
C LEU A 101 -15.35 -13.30 3.57
N LEU A 102 -15.22 -13.10 2.25
CA LEU A 102 -16.32 -13.26 1.29
C LEU A 102 -16.84 -14.71 1.21
N SER A 103 -15.99 -15.70 1.48
CA SER A 103 -16.38 -17.11 1.53
C SER A 103 -16.91 -17.56 2.89
N GLY A 104 -17.05 -16.65 3.86
CA GLY A 104 -17.57 -16.95 5.20
C GLY A 104 -16.61 -17.78 6.07
N GLN A 105 -15.32 -17.82 5.74
CA GLN A 105 -14.30 -18.62 6.44
C GLN A 105 -13.42 -17.79 7.37
N SER A 106 -13.93 -16.63 7.84
CA SER A 106 -13.19 -15.65 8.64
C SER A 106 -12.61 -16.23 9.94
N GLU A 107 -13.23 -17.24 10.53
CA GLU A 107 -12.76 -17.87 11.78
C GLU A 107 -11.45 -18.65 11.63
N ARG A 108 -11.00 -18.93 10.39
CA ARG A 108 -9.72 -19.59 10.14
C ARG A 108 -8.52 -18.66 10.29
N GLN A 109 -8.75 -17.36 10.54
CA GLN A 109 -7.69 -16.37 10.49
C GLN A 109 -7.06 -16.09 11.86
N ALA A 110 -5.73 -16.18 11.91
CA ALA A 110 -4.97 -15.72 13.06
C ALA A 110 -5.12 -14.19 13.20
N LYS A 111 -5.19 -13.70 14.44
CA LYS A 111 -5.24 -12.26 14.69
C LYS A 111 -3.94 -11.61 14.19
N PRO A 112 -4.00 -10.61 13.30
CA PRO A 112 -2.79 -9.98 12.77
C PRO A 112 -2.02 -9.28 13.88
N LEU A 113 -0.69 -9.43 13.85
CA LEU A 113 0.20 -8.70 14.74
C LEU A 113 0.23 -7.22 14.34
N PRO A 114 0.13 -6.29 15.30
CA PRO A 114 0.22 -4.85 15.01
C PRO A 114 1.57 -4.47 14.38
N TYR A 115 1.56 -3.67 13.32
CA TYR A 115 2.80 -3.25 12.63
C TYR A 115 3.73 -2.46 13.56
N ARG A 116 3.18 -1.73 14.54
CA ARG A 116 3.97 -1.04 15.59
C ARG A 116 4.94 -1.95 16.35
N ASN A 117 4.70 -3.26 16.40
CA ASN A 117 5.61 -4.21 17.05
C ASN A 117 6.91 -4.36 16.25
N PHE A 118 6.80 -4.39 14.92
CA PHE A 118 7.96 -4.38 14.03
C PHE A 118 8.74 -3.07 14.18
N ILE A 119 8.04 -1.92 14.17
CA ILE A 119 8.67 -0.61 14.39
C ILE A 119 9.43 -0.56 15.72
N ALA A 120 8.83 -1.06 16.81
CA ALA A 120 9.50 -1.12 18.11
C ALA A 120 10.78 -1.97 18.09
N GLN A 121 10.77 -3.09 17.36
CA GLN A 121 11.96 -3.93 17.19
C GLN A 121 13.05 -3.24 16.37
N THR A 122 12.68 -2.56 15.27
CA THR A 122 13.64 -1.81 14.45
C THR A 122 14.28 -0.66 15.24
N LEU A 123 13.50 0.06 16.05
CA LEU A 123 14.01 1.15 16.89
C LEU A 123 14.83 0.69 18.10
N ALA A 124 14.77 -0.60 18.46
CA ALA A 124 15.57 -1.14 19.55
C ALA A 124 17.07 -1.23 19.20
N ILE A 125 17.41 -1.20 17.91
CA ILE A 125 18.79 -1.24 17.44
C ILE A 125 19.24 0.18 17.06
N PRO A 126 20.37 0.69 17.60
CA PRO A 126 20.88 2.00 17.23
C PRO A 126 21.25 2.08 15.74
N ALA A 127 20.94 3.22 15.09
CA ALA A 127 21.32 3.45 13.70
C ALA A 127 22.82 3.24 13.43
N ALA A 128 23.68 3.61 14.39
CA ALA A 128 25.13 3.40 14.29
C ALA A 128 25.54 1.93 14.17
N ALA A 129 24.76 0.99 14.74
CA ALA A 129 25.04 -0.44 14.61
C ALA A 129 24.73 -0.92 13.18
N HIS A 130 23.62 -0.45 12.59
CA HIS A 130 23.30 -0.72 11.19
C HIS A 130 24.33 -0.12 10.23
N GLU A 131 24.74 1.12 10.49
CA GLU A 131 25.76 1.80 9.69
C GLU A 131 27.12 1.08 9.76
N ALA A 132 27.55 0.68 10.96
CA ALA A 132 28.81 -0.06 11.13
C ALA A 132 28.80 -1.38 10.34
N TYR A 133 27.69 -2.12 10.40
CA TYR A 133 27.52 -3.34 9.62
C TYR A 133 27.62 -3.09 8.11
N PHE A 134 26.84 -2.14 7.57
CA PHE A 134 26.88 -1.87 6.14
C PHE A 134 28.22 -1.28 5.68
N ARG A 135 28.88 -0.48 6.51
CA ARG A 135 30.23 0.04 6.23
C ARG A 135 31.26 -1.09 6.17
N GLU A 136 31.17 -2.08 7.04
CA GLU A 136 32.03 -3.28 6.96
C GLU A 136 31.79 -4.08 5.68
N GLN A 137 30.53 -4.16 5.20
CA GLN A 137 30.17 -4.96 4.02
C GLN A 137 30.39 -4.24 2.68
N LEU A 138 30.26 -2.92 2.65
CA LEU A 138 30.17 -2.13 1.41
C LEU A 138 31.15 -0.96 1.37
N GLY A 139 31.93 -0.73 2.43
CA GLY A 139 32.75 0.48 2.59
C GLY A 139 33.96 0.58 1.66
N ASP A 140 34.33 -0.52 0.99
CA ASP A 140 35.41 -0.63 0.00
C ASP A 140 34.89 -0.69 -1.45
N ILE A 141 33.58 -0.52 -1.66
CA ILE A 141 32.97 -0.51 -3.00
C ILE A 141 32.98 0.91 -3.56
N ASP A 142 33.93 1.18 -4.45
CA ASP A 142 34.11 2.49 -5.11
C ASP A 142 33.46 2.59 -6.50
N GLU A 143 33.01 1.46 -7.08
CA GLU A 143 32.38 1.40 -8.40
C GLU A 143 31.14 0.47 -8.41
N PRO A 144 30.14 0.72 -9.27
CA PRO A 144 28.94 -0.11 -9.33
C PRO A 144 29.28 -1.53 -9.84
N THR A 145 28.74 -2.55 -9.17
CA THR A 145 28.76 -3.92 -9.67
C THR A 145 27.76 -4.06 -10.82
N VAL A 146 28.18 -3.73 -12.04
CA VAL A 146 27.34 -3.86 -13.23
C VAL A 146 27.07 -5.34 -13.54
N PRO A 147 25.81 -5.76 -13.74
CA PRO A 147 25.51 -7.08 -14.25
C PRO A 147 26.20 -7.26 -15.60
N PHE A 148 27.01 -8.31 -15.74
CA PHE A 148 27.72 -8.67 -16.98
C PHE A 148 28.78 -7.67 -17.48
N GLY A 149 29.23 -6.72 -16.66
CA GLY A 149 30.30 -5.80 -17.08
C GLY A 149 29.86 -4.75 -18.11
N LEU A 150 28.55 -4.50 -18.25
CA LEU A 150 28.02 -3.53 -19.19
C LEU A 150 27.79 -2.19 -18.47
N LEU A 151 28.63 -1.20 -18.80
CA LEU A 151 28.46 0.21 -18.45
C LEU A 151 27.64 0.95 -19.51
#